data_AF-A0A534ADV3-F1
#
_entry.id   AF-A0A534ADV3-F1
#
_cell.length_a   1.000
_cell.length_b   1.000
_cell.length_c   1.000
_cell.angle_alpha   90.00
_cell.angle_beta   90.00
_cell.angle_gamma   90.00
#
_symmetry.space_group_name_H-M   'P 1'
#
loop_
_entity.id
_entity.type
_entity.pdbx_description
1 polymer ?
#
loop_
_entity_poly.entity_id
_entity_poly.type
_entity_poly.pdbx_seq_one_letter_code
_entity_poly.pdbx_strand_id
1 'polypeptide(L)' 'MRRRRRFAWRMGASLVALLLAAGGAAAHYPPPAEGDFLIRDFRFASGESLPELRIHYRTFGAPRADARGVVRNAVL' A
#
# COMPACT_ATOMS: atom_id res chain seq x y z
N MET A 1 -3.84 -45.11 -33.56
CA MET A 1 -3.39 -44.63 -32.23
C MET A 1 -2.66 -43.26 -32.26
N ARG A 2 -3.10 -42.27 -33.07
CA ARG A 2 -2.36 -41.00 -33.28
C ARG A 2 -3.16 -39.71 -32.96
N ARG A 3 -4.47 -39.82 -32.70
CA ARG A 3 -5.37 -38.67 -32.42
C ARG A 3 -5.40 -38.22 -30.95
N ARG A 4 -5.07 -39.10 -30.00
CA ARG A 4 -5.08 -38.79 -28.55
C ARG A 4 -3.99 -37.79 -28.12
N ARG A 5 -2.82 -37.79 -28.78
CA ARG A 5 -1.69 -36.90 -28.45
C ARG A 5 -1.97 -35.42 -28.77
N ARG A 6 -2.75 -35.14 -29.82
CA ARG A 6 -3.11 -33.76 -30.23
C ARG A 6 -4.13 -33.11 -29.27
N PHE A 7 -4.97 -33.92 -28.65
CA PHE A 7 -5.97 -33.46 -27.67
C PHE A 7 -5.31 -33.15 -26.31
N ALA A 8 -4.41 -34.02 -25.86
CA ALA A 8 -3.61 -33.80 -24.65
C ALA A 8 -2.73 -32.53 -24.72
N TRP A 9 -2.17 -32.21 -25.90
CA TRP A 9 -1.41 -30.98 -26.10
C TRP A 9 -2.27 -29.71 -26.05
N ARG A 10 -3.51 -29.76 -26.58
CA ARG A 10 -4.45 -28.63 -26.51
C ARG A 10 -4.93 -28.38 -25.09
N MET A 11 -5.22 -29.45 -24.33
CA MET A 11 -5.60 -29.34 -22.92
C MET A 11 -4.45 -28.83 -22.05
N GLY A 12 -3.22 -29.31 -22.26
CA GLY A 12 -2.03 -28.81 -21.58
C GLY A 12 -1.76 -27.34 -21.87
N ALA A 13 -1.87 -26.92 -23.15
CA ALA A 13 -1.73 -25.53 -23.54
C ALA A 13 -2.81 -24.61 -22.94
N SER A 14 -4.07 -25.08 -22.87
CA SER A 14 -5.17 -24.33 -22.25
C SER A 14 -5.01 -24.19 -20.74
N LEU A 15 -4.50 -25.22 -20.05
CA LEU A 15 -4.25 -25.16 -18.61
C LEU A 15 -3.10 -24.19 -18.27
N VAL A 16 -2.03 -24.21 -19.07
CA VAL A 16 -0.90 -23.27 -18.93
C VAL A 16 -1.37 -21.83 -19.20
N ALA A 17 -2.19 -21.59 -20.22
CA ALA A 17 -2.75 -20.27 -20.48
C ALA A 17 -3.63 -19.75 -19.33
N LEU A 18 -4.42 -20.62 -18.69
CA LEU A 18 -5.24 -20.26 -17.54
C LEU A 18 -4.38 -19.90 -16.31
N LEU A 19 -3.28 -20.64 -16.09
CA LEU A 19 -2.34 -20.37 -15.00
C LEU A 19 -1.57 -19.05 -15.20
N LEU A 20 -1.23 -18.70 -16.44
CA LEU A 20 -0.60 -17.40 -16.77
C LEU A 20 -1.57 -16.23 -16.61
N ALA A 21 -2.87 -16.44 -16.88
CA ALA A 21 -3.91 -15.43 -16.69
C ALA A 21 -4.31 -15.24 -15.20
N ALA A 22 -3.97 -16.20 -14.33
CA ALA A 22 -4.24 -16.14 -12.90
C ALA A 22 -3.19 -15.34 -12.09
N GLY A 23 -2.26 -14.65 -12.76
CA GLY A 23 -1.37 -13.69 -12.11
C GLY A 23 -2.20 -12.64 -11.37
N GLY A 24 -2.15 -12.66 -10.03
CA GLY A 24 -2.98 -11.79 -9.20
C GLY A 24 -2.75 -10.32 -9.53
N ALA A 25 -3.86 -9.57 -9.69
CA ALA A 25 -3.79 -8.13 -9.79
C ALA A 25 -3.22 -7.56 -8.48
N ALA A 26 -2.00 -7.03 -8.53
CA ALA A 26 -1.44 -6.30 -7.40
C ALA A 26 -2.32 -5.06 -7.14
N ALA A 27 -2.74 -4.87 -5.89
CA ALA A 27 -3.47 -3.67 -5.50
C ALA A 27 -2.57 -2.45 -5.76
N HIS A 28 -3.01 -1.59 -6.67
CA HIS A 28 -2.26 -0.38 -7.03
C HIS A 28 -2.59 0.71 -6.00
N TYR A 29 -1.80 0.77 -4.94
CA TYR A 29 -1.88 1.86 -3.98
C TYR A 29 -1.19 3.10 -4.54
N PRO A 30 -1.76 4.30 -4.35
CA PRO A 30 -1.05 5.52 -4.69
C PRO A 30 0.27 5.57 -3.89
N PRO A 31 1.35 6.11 -4.48
CA PRO A 31 2.60 6.31 -3.76
C PRO A 31 2.35 7.15 -2.50
N PRO A 32 2.94 6.79 -1.35
CA PRO A 32 2.80 7.61 -0.16
C PRO A 32 3.46 8.97 -0.35
N ALA A 33 2.85 10.03 0.18
CA ALA A 33 3.51 11.32 0.34
C ALA A 33 4.24 11.36 1.68
N GLU A 34 5.52 11.76 1.67
CA GLU A 34 6.38 11.80 2.85
C GLU A 34 6.52 13.22 3.39
N GLY A 35 6.79 13.35 4.69
CA GLY A 35 7.08 14.63 5.32
C GLY A 35 7.73 14.48 6.69
N ASP A 36 8.25 15.58 7.21
CA ASP A 36 8.79 15.67 8.56
C ASP A 36 8.00 16.70 9.37
N PHE A 37 7.73 16.38 10.63
CA PHE A 37 7.15 17.31 11.60
C PHE A 37 8.13 17.55 12.74
N LEU A 38 8.44 18.82 13.01
CA LEU A 38 9.38 19.24 14.03
C LEU A 38 8.63 19.79 15.25
N ILE A 39 8.88 19.18 16.41
CA ILE A 39 8.38 19.66 17.71
C ILE A 39 9.59 20.18 18.48
N ARG A 40 9.58 21.48 18.78
CA ARG A 40 10.61 22.11 19.62
C ARG A 40 10.29 21.89 21.09
N ASP A 41 11.33 21.77 21.91
CA ASP A 41 11.25 21.65 23.37
C ASP A 41 10.31 20.53 23.83
N PHE A 42 10.39 19.38 23.15
CA PHE A 42 9.54 18.22 23.43
C PHE A 42 9.85 17.66 24.82
N ARG A 43 8.80 17.45 25.63
CA ARG A 43 8.91 16.86 26.97
C ARG A 43 8.26 15.49 27.00
N PHE A 44 9.04 14.48 27.38
CA PHE A 44 8.54 13.14 27.61
C PHE A 44 7.72 13.07 28.90
N ALA A 45 6.85 12.06 29.00
CA ALA A 45 6.12 11.79 30.24
C ALA A 45 7.04 11.45 31.42
N SER A 46 8.25 10.96 31.16
CA SER A 46 9.30 10.75 32.17
C SER A 46 9.83 12.05 32.79
N GLY A 47 9.60 13.19 32.13
CA GLY A 47 10.14 14.49 32.52
C GLY A 47 11.43 14.88 31.77
N GLU A 48 12.04 13.97 31.03
CA GLU A 48 13.15 14.27 30.12
C GLU A 48 12.70 15.15 28.96
N SER A 49 13.64 15.88 28.34
CA SER A 49 13.32 16.79 27.24
C SER A 49 14.32 16.69 26.10
N LEU A 50 13.82 16.89 24.88
CA LEU A 50 14.62 17.13 23.70
C LEU A 50 14.41 18.56 23.22
N PRO A 51 15.48 19.28 22.83
CA PRO A 51 15.34 20.60 22.22
C PRO A 51 14.58 20.51 20.89
N GLU A 52 14.69 19.38 20.19
CA GLU A 52 13.98 19.12 18.94
C GLU A 52 13.65 17.63 18.80
N LEU A 53 12.38 17.34 18.53
CA LEU A 53 11.89 16.02 18.13
C LEU A 53 11.40 16.09 16.68
N ARG A 54 11.99 15.29 15.80
CA ARG A 54 11.57 15.14 14.40
C ARG A 54 10.79 13.86 14.20
N ILE A 55 9.58 13.96 13.68
CA ILE A 55 8.71 12.84 13.30
C ILE A 55 8.66 12.76 11.78
N HIS A 56 9.28 11.72 11.23
CA HIS A 56 9.13 11.39 9.82
C HIS A 56 7.82 10.61 9.63
N TYR A 57 6.98 11.04 8.69
CA TYR A 57 5.68 10.43 8.43
C TYR A 57 5.42 10.21 6.94
N ARG A 58 4.49 9.29 6.68
CA ARG A 58 3.99 8.96 5.34
C ARG A 58 2.48 9.03 5.34
N THR A 59 1.89 9.55 4.27
CA THR A 59 0.43 9.64 4.10
C THR A 59 0.00 8.90 2.84
N PHE A 60 -1.14 8.21 2.91
CA PHE A 60 -1.74 7.53 1.77
C PHE A 60 -3.07 8.20 1.41
N GLY A 61 -3.18 8.72 0.18
CA GLY A 61 -4.35 9.46 -0.30
C GLY A 61 -4.33 10.94 0.06
N ALA A 62 -5.48 11.62 -0.12
CA ALA A 62 -5.64 13.06 0.13
C ALA A 62 -6.56 13.32 1.32
N PRO A 63 -6.29 14.32 2.18
CA PRO A 63 -7.15 14.65 3.31
C PRO A 63 -8.55 15.05 2.83
N ARG A 64 -9.57 14.44 3.44
CA ARG A 64 -10.98 14.76 3.28
C ARG A 64 -11.48 15.37 4.57
N ALA A 65 -11.72 16.67 4.52
CA ALA A 65 -12.35 17.41 5.59
C ALA A 65 -13.87 17.26 5.50
N ASP A 66 -14.55 17.19 6.66
CA ASP A 66 -16.00 17.35 6.71
C ASP A 66 -16.39 18.84 6.63
N ALA A 67 -17.69 19.13 6.68
CA ALA A 67 -18.21 20.50 6.62
C ALA A 67 -17.71 21.43 7.73
N ARG A 68 -17.10 20.89 8.80
CA ARG A 68 -16.52 21.63 9.92
C ARG A 68 -14.99 21.76 9.80
N GLY A 69 -14.39 21.28 8.72
CA GLY A 69 -12.93 21.33 8.48
C GLY A 69 -12.15 20.20 9.15
N VAL A 70 -12.82 19.20 9.76
CA VAL A 70 -12.13 18.10 10.45
C VAL A 70 -11.73 17.03 9.44
N VAL A 71 -10.44 16.73 9.33
CA VAL A 71 -9.91 15.65 8.49
C VAL A 71 -10.14 14.31 9.18
N ARG A 72 -10.85 13.38 8.52
CA ARG A 72 -11.29 12.10 9.13
C ARG A 72 -10.60 10.86 8.56
N ASN A 73 -9.76 11.03 7.54
CA ASN A 73 -9.09 9.94 6.83
C ASN A 73 -7.57 9.94 7.00
N ALA A 74 -7.03 10.69 7.98
CA ALA A 74 -5.62 10.61 8.33
C ALA A 74 -5.42 9.38 9.23
N VAL A 75 -4.85 8.32 8.68
CA VAL A 75 -4.30 7.19 9.44
C VAL A 75 -2.78 7.34 9.36
N LEU A 76 -2.11 7.30 10.52
CA LEU A 76 -0.65 7.32 10.66
C LEU A 76 -0.12 5.88 10.68
#